data_AF-A0A2J8Q9C9-F1
#
_entry.id   AF-A0A2J8Q9C9-F1
#
_cell.length_a   1.000
_cell.length_b   1.000
_cell.length_c   1.000
_cell.angle_alpha   90.00
_cell.angle_beta   90.00
_cell.angle_gamma   90.00
#
_symmetry.space_group_name_H-M   'P 1'
#
loop_
_entity.id
_entity.type
_entity.pdbx_description
1 polymer ?
#
loop_
_entity_poly.entity_id
_entity_poly.type
_entity_poly.pdbx_seq_one_letter_code
_entity_poly.pdbx_strand_id
1 'polypeptide(L)'
;MRNAVCIFYLVLRALDTLEDDMTISVEKKVPLLHNFHSFLYQPDWRFMESKEKDRQVLEDFPTISLEFRNLAEKYQTVIADICRRMGIGMAEFLDKHVTSEQEWDKYCHYVAGLVGIGLSRLFSASEFEDPLVGEDTERANSMGLFLQKTNIIRDYLEDQQGGREFWPQEVWSRYVKKLGDFAKPENIDLAVQCLNELITNALHHIPDVITYLSRLRNQSVFNFCAIPQVMAIATLAACYNNQQVFKGAVKIRKGQAVTLMMDATNMPAVKAIIYQYMEEIYHRIPDSDPSSSKTRQIISTIRTQNLPNCQLISRSHYSPIYLSFVMLLAALSWQYLTTLSQVTEDYVQTGEH
;
A
#
# COMPACT_ATOMS: atom_id res chain seq x y z
N MET A 1 10.55 16.54 -9.56
CA MET A 1 9.71 15.44 -9.04
C MET A 1 9.21 15.67 -7.63
N ARG A 2 10.08 15.84 -6.60
CA ARG A 2 9.66 15.93 -5.18
C ARG A 2 8.47 16.86 -4.92
N ASN A 3 8.56 18.12 -5.34
CA ASN A 3 7.48 19.10 -5.12
C ASN A 3 6.21 18.73 -5.88
N ALA A 4 6.32 18.29 -7.14
CA ALA A 4 5.17 17.86 -7.93
C ALA A 4 4.42 16.68 -7.28
N VAL A 5 5.16 15.66 -6.79
CA VAL A 5 4.55 14.52 -6.08
C VAL A 5 3.98 14.93 -4.72
N CYS A 6 4.66 15.82 -3.98
CA CYS A 6 4.16 16.35 -2.72
C CYS A 6 2.82 17.07 -2.90
N ILE A 7 2.75 18.01 -3.85
CA ILE A 7 1.52 18.75 -4.13
C ILE A 7 0.45 17.82 -4.69
N PHE A 8 0.80 16.89 -5.58
CA PHE A 8 -0.17 15.91 -6.07
C PHE A 8 -0.79 15.11 -4.91
N TYR A 9 0.02 14.64 -3.96
CA TYR A 9 -0.46 13.92 -2.79
C TYR A 9 -1.37 14.76 -1.90
N LEU A 10 -0.99 16.03 -1.62
CA LEU A 10 -1.80 16.92 -0.79
C LEU A 10 -3.13 17.30 -1.44
N VAL A 11 -3.13 17.52 -2.75
CA VAL A 11 -4.35 17.78 -3.53
C VAL A 11 -5.29 16.57 -3.46
N LEU A 12 -4.77 15.36 -3.67
CA LEU A 12 -5.57 14.13 -3.57
C LEU A 12 -6.04 13.87 -2.15
N ARG A 13 -5.22 14.15 -1.12
CA ARG A 13 -5.66 14.05 0.27
C ARG A 13 -6.83 14.99 0.57
N ALA A 14 -6.81 16.20 0.03
CA ALA A 14 -7.93 17.14 0.18
C ALA A 14 -9.18 16.64 -0.55
N LEU A 15 -9.04 16.06 -1.74
CA LEU A 15 -10.15 15.43 -2.47
C LEU A 15 -10.77 14.25 -1.68
N ASP A 16 -9.94 13.32 -1.21
CA ASP A 16 -10.36 12.16 -0.39
C ASP A 16 -11.05 12.64 0.90
N THR A 17 -10.54 13.71 1.53
CA THR A 17 -11.14 14.27 2.75
C THR A 17 -12.57 14.77 2.50
N LEU A 18 -12.89 15.27 1.30
CA LEU A 18 -14.26 15.63 0.93
C LEU A 18 -15.12 14.40 0.65
N GLU A 19 -14.55 13.36 0.03
CA GLU A 19 -15.24 12.10 -0.26
C GLU A 19 -15.62 11.37 1.03
N ASP A 20 -14.68 11.21 1.95
CA ASP A 20 -14.82 10.43 3.19
C ASP A 20 -15.75 11.08 4.23
N ASP A 21 -15.92 12.40 4.18
CA ASP A 21 -16.67 13.14 5.20
C ASP A 21 -18.19 12.87 5.10
N MET A 22 -18.69 11.94 5.91
CA MET A 22 -20.09 11.54 5.95
C MET A 22 -21.02 12.62 6.52
N THR A 23 -20.48 13.73 7.04
CA THR A 23 -21.29 14.87 7.51
C THR A 23 -21.71 15.80 6.37
N ILE A 24 -21.05 15.70 5.20
CA ILE A 24 -21.39 16.44 4.00
C ILE A 24 -22.46 15.67 3.21
N SER A 25 -23.65 16.27 3.08
CA SER A 25 -24.73 15.71 2.26
C SER A 25 -24.28 15.44 0.82
N VAL A 26 -24.77 14.37 0.18
CA VAL A 26 -24.47 14.03 -1.21
C VAL A 26 -24.72 15.20 -2.17
N GLU A 27 -25.81 15.96 -1.98
CA GLU A 27 -26.15 17.15 -2.79
C GLU A 27 -25.04 18.20 -2.78
N LYS A 28 -24.40 18.45 -1.63
CA LYS A 28 -23.24 19.34 -1.51
C LYS A 28 -21.96 18.68 -2.02
N LYS A 29 -21.79 17.37 -1.80
CA LYS A 29 -20.55 16.64 -2.09
C LYS A 29 -20.30 16.49 -3.59
N VAL A 30 -21.32 16.13 -4.37
CA VAL A 30 -21.22 15.96 -5.84
C VAL A 30 -20.61 17.18 -6.54
N PRO A 31 -21.11 18.42 -6.37
CA PRO A 31 -20.51 19.59 -7.01
C PRO A 31 -19.13 19.93 -6.45
N LEU A 32 -18.82 19.64 -5.18
CA LEU A 32 -17.47 19.80 -4.64
C LEU A 32 -16.47 18.88 -5.35
N LEU A 33 -16.80 17.59 -5.51
CA LEU A 33 -15.95 16.61 -6.19
C LEU A 33 -15.78 16.94 -7.67
N HIS A 34 -16.87 17.24 -8.40
CA HIS A 34 -16.81 17.58 -9.81
C HIS A 34 -15.97 18.83 -10.10
N ASN A 35 -16.10 19.87 -9.27
CA ASN A 35 -15.41 21.14 -9.48
C ASN A 35 -14.05 21.22 -8.79
N PHE A 36 -13.63 20.18 -8.04
CA PHE A 36 -12.41 20.23 -7.22
C PHE A 36 -11.16 20.61 -8.02
N HIS A 37 -11.03 20.08 -9.24
CA HIS A 37 -9.92 20.43 -10.14
C HIS A 37 -9.85 21.92 -10.48
N SER A 38 -10.97 22.64 -10.42
CA SER A 38 -11.04 24.07 -10.75
C SER A 38 -10.58 24.92 -9.57
N PHE A 39 -10.76 24.42 -8.34
CA PHE A 39 -10.34 25.09 -7.11
C PHE A 39 -8.82 25.21 -7.01
N LEU A 40 -8.06 24.34 -7.70
CA LEU A 40 -6.61 24.47 -7.89
C LEU A 40 -6.21 25.84 -8.48
N TYR A 41 -7.10 26.45 -9.27
CA TYR A 41 -6.88 27.74 -9.92
C TYR A 41 -7.62 28.89 -9.23
N GLN A 42 -8.29 28.66 -8.10
CA GLN A 42 -8.99 29.67 -7.31
C GLN A 42 -8.19 29.99 -6.05
N PRO A 43 -7.42 31.09 -6.00
CA PRO A 43 -6.43 31.32 -4.94
C PRO A 43 -6.98 31.33 -3.52
N ASP A 44 -8.22 31.78 -3.34
CA ASP A 44 -8.83 31.95 -2.02
C ASP A 44 -9.73 30.77 -1.61
N TRP A 45 -9.93 29.78 -2.49
CA TRP A 45 -10.82 28.66 -2.22
C TRP A 45 -10.30 27.83 -1.05
N ARG A 46 -11.21 27.54 -0.12
CA ARG A 46 -10.99 26.71 1.07
C ARG A 46 -12.32 26.10 1.50
N PHE A 47 -12.28 25.03 2.29
CA PHE A 47 -13.47 24.41 2.84
C PHE A 47 -13.34 24.22 4.36
N MET A 48 -14.21 24.90 5.12
CA MET A 48 -14.12 25.00 6.59
C MET A 48 -15.13 24.11 7.33
N GLU A 49 -15.99 23.39 6.62
CA GLU A 49 -17.10 22.65 7.22
C GLU A 49 -16.71 21.23 7.65
N SER A 50 -15.59 20.69 7.13
CA SER A 50 -15.21 19.29 7.32
C SER A 50 -14.98 18.91 8.79
N LYS A 51 -15.35 17.67 9.14
CA LYS A 51 -15.13 17.07 10.47
C LYS A 51 -14.03 16.00 10.48
N GLU A 52 -13.42 15.75 9.34
CA GLU A 52 -12.36 14.77 9.21
C GLU A 52 -11.06 15.19 9.92
N LYS A 53 -10.24 14.19 10.22
CA LYS A 53 -8.94 14.36 10.88
C LYS A 53 -7.97 15.22 10.07
N ASP A 54 -8.02 15.10 8.74
CA ASP A 54 -7.08 15.73 7.81
C ASP A 54 -7.60 17.07 7.26
N ARG A 55 -8.71 17.61 7.81
CA ARG A 55 -9.37 18.85 7.33
C ARG A 55 -8.46 20.07 7.17
N GLN A 56 -7.28 20.11 7.81
CA GLN A 56 -6.30 21.18 7.62
C GLN A 56 -5.96 21.37 6.13
N VAL A 57 -5.86 20.30 5.33
CA VAL A 57 -5.55 20.43 3.90
C VAL A 57 -6.69 21.10 3.11
N LEU A 58 -7.91 21.13 3.64
CA LEU A 58 -9.06 21.84 3.08
C LEU A 58 -9.17 23.28 3.61
N GLU A 59 -8.92 23.47 4.91
CA GLU A 59 -8.97 24.78 5.58
C GLU A 59 -7.87 25.72 5.06
N ASP A 60 -6.67 25.19 4.81
CA ASP A 60 -5.49 25.88 4.26
C ASP A 60 -5.19 25.44 2.81
N PHE A 61 -6.22 25.04 2.06
CA PHE A 61 -6.07 24.74 0.63
C PHE A 61 -5.49 25.90 -0.21
N PRO A 62 -5.68 27.20 0.13
CA PRO A 62 -5.01 28.31 -0.55
C PRO A 62 -3.49 28.13 -0.65
N THR A 63 -2.84 27.63 0.41
CA THR A 63 -1.39 27.37 0.44
C THR A 63 -1.02 26.24 -0.53
N ILE A 64 -1.78 25.14 -0.55
CA ILE A 64 -1.56 24.02 -1.46
C ILE A 64 -1.77 24.46 -2.92
N SER A 65 -2.85 25.19 -3.19
CA SER A 65 -3.19 25.66 -4.54
C SER A 65 -2.19 26.68 -5.07
N LEU A 66 -1.61 27.52 -4.20
CA LEU A 66 -0.52 28.44 -4.55
C LEU A 66 0.70 27.66 -5.04
N GLU A 67 1.16 26.67 -4.27
CA GLU A 67 2.31 25.85 -4.64
C GLU A 67 2.03 24.98 -5.87
N PHE A 68 0.79 24.53 -6.06
CA PHE A 68 0.36 23.90 -7.32
C PHE A 68 0.56 24.84 -8.51
N ARG A 69 0.08 26.09 -8.43
CA ARG A 69 0.22 27.07 -9.52
C ARG A 69 1.68 27.49 -9.77
N ASN A 70 2.57 27.27 -8.81
CA ASN A 70 4.02 27.48 -8.95
C ASN A 70 4.73 26.31 -9.67
N LEU A 71 4.09 25.15 -9.85
CA LEU A 71 4.68 24.03 -10.60
C LEU A 71 4.79 24.36 -12.08
N ALA A 72 5.71 23.69 -12.80
CA ALA A 72 5.71 23.75 -14.26
C ALA A 72 4.37 23.24 -14.84
N GLU A 73 3.89 23.87 -15.90
CA GLU A 73 2.58 23.59 -16.53
C GLU A 73 2.38 22.10 -16.84
N LYS A 74 3.43 21.42 -17.32
CA LYS A 74 3.40 19.97 -17.60
C LYS A 74 2.98 19.11 -16.39
N TYR A 75 3.28 19.54 -15.17
CA TYR A 75 2.84 18.86 -13.94
C TYR A 75 1.44 19.29 -13.53
N GLN A 76 1.11 20.58 -13.66
CA GLN A 76 -0.23 21.10 -13.35
C GLN A 76 -1.30 20.40 -14.17
N THR A 77 -1.08 20.25 -15.47
CA THR A 77 -2.01 19.60 -16.40
C THR A 77 -2.29 18.15 -16.04
N VAL A 78 -1.27 17.41 -15.58
CA VAL A 78 -1.45 16.01 -15.11
C VAL A 78 -2.30 15.98 -13.84
N ILE A 79 -1.94 16.78 -12.83
CA ILE A 79 -2.62 16.80 -11.54
C ILE A 79 -4.09 17.22 -11.71
N ALA A 80 -4.37 18.29 -12.47
CA ALA A 80 -5.72 18.77 -12.69
C ALA A 80 -6.59 17.76 -13.46
N ASP A 81 -6.05 17.11 -14.50
CA ASP A 81 -6.78 16.07 -15.24
C ASP A 81 -7.11 14.86 -14.36
N ILE A 82 -6.14 14.39 -13.55
CA ILE A 82 -6.38 13.29 -12.63
C ILE A 82 -7.43 13.68 -11.59
N CYS A 83 -7.31 14.85 -10.95
CA CYS A 83 -8.30 15.31 -9.97
C CYS A 83 -9.71 15.39 -10.55
N ARG A 84 -9.85 15.87 -11.79
CA ARG A 84 -11.14 15.91 -12.48
C ARG A 84 -11.72 14.51 -12.67
N ARG A 85 -10.92 13.57 -13.17
CA ARG A 85 -11.35 12.19 -13.42
C ARG A 85 -11.69 11.44 -12.13
N MET A 86 -10.90 11.64 -11.07
CA MET A 86 -11.16 11.11 -9.74
C MET A 86 -12.45 11.67 -9.18
N GLY A 87 -12.65 13.00 -9.21
CA GLY A 87 -13.86 13.64 -8.71
C GLY A 87 -15.15 13.17 -9.40
N ILE A 88 -15.11 12.95 -10.72
CA ILE A 88 -16.24 12.33 -11.46
C ILE A 88 -16.51 10.90 -10.96
N GLY A 89 -15.46 10.11 -10.80
CA GLY A 89 -15.57 8.73 -10.35
C GLY A 89 -16.07 8.58 -8.92
N MET A 90 -15.52 9.36 -8.00
CA MET A 90 -15.94 9.39 -6.59
C MET A 90 -17.42 9.78 -6.49
N ALA A 91 -17.85 10.82 -7.22
CA ALA A 91 -19.25 11.23 -7.27
C ALA A 91 -20.19 10.12 -7.79
N GLU A 92 -19.72 9.31 -8.77
CA GLU A 92 -20.47 8.16 -9.29
C GLU A 92 -20.73 7.08 -8.23
N PHE A 93 -19.84 6.93 -7.23
CA PHE A 93 -19.95 5.91 -6.19
C PHE A 93 -20.55 6.42 -4.87
N LEU A 94 -21.03 7.67 -4.80
CA LEU A 94 -21.68 8.20 -3.60
C LEU A 94 -23.07 7.62 -3.33
N ASP A 95 -23.80 7.22 -4.37
CA ASP A 95 -25.18 6.74 -4.30
C ASP A 95 -25.33 5.24 -4.56
N LYS A 96 -24.21 4.53 -4.76
CA LYS A 96 -24.20 3.08 -5.02
C LYS A 96 -23.10 2.37 -4.25
N HIS A 97 -23.40 1.14 -3.85
CA HIS A 97 -22.40 0.21 -3.32
C HIS A 97 -21.68 -0.52 -4.45
N VAL A 98 -20.49 -1.03 -4.15
CA VAL A 98 -19.74 -1.88 -5.08
C VAL A 98 -20.45 -3.23 -5.22
N THR A 99 -20.96 -3.51 -6.42
CA THR A 99 -21.73 -4.73 -6.68
C THR A 99 -20.85 -5.86 -7.23
N SER A 100 -20.38 -5.76 -8.46
CA SER A 100 -19.55 -6.79 -9.11
C SER A 100 -18.05 -6.60 -8.87
N GLU A 101 -17.26 -7.63 -9.17
CA GLU A 101 -15.79 -7.50 -9.19
C GLU A 101 -15.33 -6.44 -10.21
N GLN A 102 -16.06 -6.28 -11.31
CA GLN A 102 -15.79 -5.25 -12.32
C GLN A 102 -16.07 -3.83 -11.78
N GLU A 103 -17.15 -3.63 -11.04
CA GLU A 103 -17.42 -2.36 -10.36
C GLU A 103 -16.39 -2.10 -9.26
N TRP A 104 -15.86 -3.15 -8.62
CA TRP A 104 -14.77 -3.00 -7.67
C TRP A 104 -13.47 -2.54 -8.32
N ASP A 105 -13.13 -3.09 -9.49
CA ASP A 105 -12.04 -2.59 -10.32
C ASP A 105 -12.26 -1.15 -10.77
N LYS A 106 -13.50 -0.79 -11.14
CA LYS A 106 -13.87 0.58 -11.53
C LYS A 106 -13.75 1.57 -10.38
N TYR A 107 -14.23 1.21 -9.20
CA TYR A 107 -14.05 2.01 -7.99
C TYR A 107 -12.57 2.20 -7.68
N CYS A 108 -11.81 1.10 -7.63
CA CYS A 108 -10.36 1.15 -7.39
C CYS A 108 -9.61 1.93 -8.46
N HIS A 109 -10.06 1.90 -9.73
CA HIS A 109 -9.52 2.74 -10.79
C HIS A 109 -9.64 4.21 -10.43
N TYR A 110 -10.83 4.65 -10.01
CA TYR A 110 -11.06 6.05 -9.67
C TYR A 110 -10.23 6.50 -8.47
N VAL A 111 -10.22 5.75 -7.36
CA VAL A 111 -9.59 6.24 -6.12
C VAL A 111 -8.09 5.94 -6.01
N ALA A 112 -7.55 5.01 -6.81
CA ALA A 112 -6.14 4.62 -6.71
C ALA A 112 -5.45 4.35 -8.06
N GLY A 113 -6.14 3.74 -9.02
CA GLY A 113 -5.58 3.49 -10.35
C GLY A 113 -5.18 4.78 -11.08
N LEU A 114 -6.03 5.81 -10.99
CA LEU A 114 -5.75 7.16 -11.50
C LEU A 114 -4.57 7.82 -10.79
N VAL A 115 -4.34 7.54 -9.51
CA VAL A 115 -3.15 8.01 -8.78
C VAL A 115 -1.89 7.40 -9.39
N GLY A 116 -1.92 6.09 -9.65
CA GLY A 116 -0.85 5.38 -10.37
C GLY A 116 -0.55 6.02 -11.72
N ILE A 117 -1.58 6.18 -12.55
CA ILE A 117 -1.48 6.84 -13.87
C ILE A 117 -0.92 8.27 -13.77
N GLY A 118 -1.40 9.05 -12.80
CA GLY A 118 -0.94 10.42 -12.56
C GLY A 118 0.54 10.46 -12.20
N LEU A 119 0.98 9.63 -11.25
CA LEU A 119 2.38 9.50 -10.86
C LEU A 119 3.26 9.10 -12.04
N SER A 120 2.85 8.10 -12.82
CA SER A 120 3.57 7.65 -14.01
C SER A 120 3.76 8.76 -15.04
N ARG A 121 2.70 9.53 -15.32
CA ARG A 121 2.76 10.72 -16.19
C ARG A 121 3.69 11.80 -15.63
N LEU A 122 3.69 12.03 -14.32
CA LEU A 122 4.63 12.96 -13.69
C LEU A 122 6.09 12.50 -13.84
N PHE A 123 6.37 11.20 -13.72
CA PHE A 123 7.71 10.64 -13.90
C PHE A 123 8.21 10.84 -15.34
N SER A 124 7.43 10.44 -16.34
CA SER A 124 7.80 10.64 -17.75
C SER A 124 7.88 12.12 -18.12
N ALA A 125 6.93 12.96 -17.67
CA ALA A 125 6.97 14.40 -17.92
C ALA A 125 8.19 15.08 -17.28
N SER A 126 8.75 14.50 -16.22
CA SER A 126 9.97 14.98 -15.58
C SER A 126 11.25 14.52 -16.25
N GLU A 127 11.17 13.67 -17.28
CA GLU A 127 12.29 13.11 -18.05
C GLU A 127 13.25 12.23 -17.23
N PHE A 128 12.86 11.87 -16.00
CA PHE A 128 13.59 10.90 -15.19
C PHE A 128 13.27 9.45 -15.56
N GLU A 129 12.17 9.23 -16.27
CA GLU A 129 11.73 7.92 -16.76
C GLU A 129 11.32 8.00 -18.23
N ASP A 130 11.41 6.88 -18.94
CA ASP A 130 11.00 6.77 -20.34
C ASP A 130 9.50 7.12 -20.53
N PRO A 131 9.09 7.63 -21.71
CA PRO A 131 7.70 7.93 -22.03
C PRO A 131 6.73 6.77 -21.80
N LEU A 132 7.20 5.53 -22.06
CA LEU A 132 6.44 4.30 -21.87
C LEU A 132 5.85 4.17 -20.46
N VAL A 133 6.54 4.68 -19.43
CA VAL A 133 6.05 4.63 -18.04
C VAL A 133 4.73 5.40 -17.92
N GLY A 134 4.64 6.60 -18.49
CA GLY A 134 3.43 7.43 -18.49
C GLY A 134 2.36 7.04 -19.50
N GLU A 135 2.72 6.28 -20.54
CA GLU A 135 1.80 5.84 -21.61
C GLU A 135 1.08 4.52 -21.28
N ASP A 136 1.74 3.57 -20.60
CA ASP A 136 1.16 2.28 -20.24
C ASP A 136 0.24 2.40 -19.02
N THR A 137 -0.94 2.97 -19.27
CA THR A 137 -1.95 3.22 -18.24
C THR A 137 -2.49 1.96 -17.60
N GLU A 138 -2.45 0.81 -18.27
CA GLU A 138 -2.91 -0.47 -17.72
C GLU A 138 -1.98 -0.89 -16.56
N ARG A 139 -0.66 -0.87 -16.76
CA ARG A 139 0.28 -1.27 -15.69
C ARG A 139 0.31 -0.26 -14.55
N ALA A 140 0.21 1.03 -14.88
CA ALA A 140 0.08 2.09 -13.88
C ALA A 140 -1.22 1.96 -13.07
N ASN A 141 -2.32 1.55 -13.71
CA ASN A 141 -3.59 1.28 -13.04
C ASN A 141 -3.45 0.09 -12.07
N SER A 142 -2.88 -1.03 -12.51
CA SER A 142 -2.66 -2.23 -11.68
C SER A 142 -1.82 -1.94 -10.43
N MET A 143 -0.84 -1.03 -10.52
CA MET A 143 -0.08 -0.55 -9.34
C MET A 143 -0.98 0.08 -8.28
N GLY A 144 -1.99 0.86 -8.69
CA GLY A 144 -2.96 1.47 -7.79
C GLY A 144 -4.00 0.47 -7.26
N LEU A 145 -4.55 -0.38 -8.13
CA LEU A 145 -5.53 -1.40 -7.76
C LEU A 145 -4.96 -2.38 -6.73
N PHE A 146 -3.71 -2.82 -6.88
CA PHE A 146 -3.08 -3.73 -5.93
C PHE A 146 -3.02 -3.14 -4.51
N LEU A 147 -2.62 -1.86 -4.39
CA LEU A 147 -2.57 -1.17 -3.10
C LEU A 147 -3.96 -0.98 -2.51
N GLN A 148 -4.91 -0.53 -3.33
CA GLN A 148 -6.25 -0.21 -2.87
C GLN A 148 -7.02 -1.45 -2.42
N LYS A 149 -6.98 -2.52 -3.22
CA LYS A 149 -7.63 -3.79 -2.84
C LYS A 149 -7.01 -4.35 -1.56
N THR A 150 -5.69 -4.26 -1.40
CA THR A 150 -5.02 -4.67 -0.16
C THR A 150 -5.52 -3.87 1.05
N ASN A 151 -5.70 -2.56 0.91
CA ASN A 151 -6.23 -1.72 1.98
C ASN A 151 -7.69 -2.08 2.30
N ILE A 152 -8.56 -2.14 1.30
CA ILE A 152 -9.98 -2.53 1.45
C ILE A 152 -10.13 -3.90 2.13
N ILE A 153 -9.28 -4.86 1.78
CA ILE A 153 -9.29 -6.19 2.41
C ILE A 153 -8.90 -6.11 3.89
N ARG A 154 -7.81 -5.41 4.20
CA ARG A 154 -7.28 -5.30 5.57
C ARG A 154 -8.22 -4.51 6.49
N ASP A 155 -8.82 -3.44 5.97
CA ASP A 155 -9.52 -2.42 6.77
C ASP A 155 -11.02 -2.72 6.94
N TYR A 156 -11.47 -3.92 6.58
CA TYR A 156 -12.87 -4.40 6.67
C TYR A 156 -13.60 -3.93 7.94
N LEU A 157 -13.01 -4.15 9.12
CA LEU A 157 -13.68 -3.85 10.38
C LEU A 157 -13.73 -2.35 10.68
N GLU A 158 -12.71 -1.60 10.29
CA GLU A 158 -12.67 -0.13 10.42
C GLU A 158 -13.73 0.50 9.53
N ASP A 159 -13.86 0.02 8.29
CA ASP A 159 -14.89 0.47 7.36
C ASP A 159 -16.30 0.12 7.84
N GLN A 160 -16.52 -1.10 8.34
CA GLN A 160 -17.81 -1.47 8.92
C GLN A 160 -18.21 -0.59 10.12
N GLN A 161 -17.26 -0.26 11.01
CA GLN A 161 -17.51 0.65 12.13
C GLN A 161 -17.77 2.09 11.67
N GLY A 162 -17.18 2.50 10.55
CA GLY A 162 -17.41 3.78 9.89
C GLY A 162 -18.66 3.80 8.99
N GLY A 163 -19.40 2.70 8.88
CA GLY A 163 -20.59 2.60 8.02
C GLY A 163 -20.27 2.57 6.52
N ARG A 164 -19.07 2.12 6.14
CA ARG A 164 -18.59 2.01 4.76
C ARG A 164 -18.51 0.54 4.32
N GLU A 165 -18.88 0.28 3.07
CA GLU A 165 -18.89 -1.08 2.50
C GLU A 165 -18.25 -1.10 1.11
N PHE A 166 -17.03 -1.63 1.01
CA PHE A 166 -16.25 -1.66 -0.23
C PHE A 166 -16.02 -3.06 -0.81
N TRP A 167 -16.32 -4.12 -0.07
CA TRP A 167 -16.20 -5.49 -0.58
C TRP A 167 -17.31 -5.72 -1.62
N PRO A 168 -17.00 -6.32 -2.78
CA PRO A 168 -17.97 -6.49 -3.85
C PRO A 168 -19.10 -7.44 -3.45
N GLN A 169 -20.34 -6.96 -3.58
CA GLN A 169 -21.56 -7.71 -3.27
C GLN A 169 -21.59 -9.10 -3.91
N GLU A 170 -21.27 -9.20 -5.20
CA GLU A 170 -21.24 -10.44 -5.97
C GLU A 170 -20.38 -11.53 -5.31
N VAL A 171 -19.32 -11.13 -4.59
CA VAL A 171 -18.45 -12.05 -3.88
C VAL A 171 -19.05 -12.38 -2.52
N TRP A 172 -19.23 -11.38 -1.64
CA TRP A 172 -19.58 -11.64 -0.24
C TRP A 172 -21.00 -12.19 -0.07
N SER A 173 -21.93 -11.87 -0.98
CA SER A 173 -23.33 -12.33 -0.87
C SER A 173 -23.49 -13.83 -1.11
N ARG A 174 -22.46 -14.50 -1.63
CA ARG A 174 -22.41 -15.97 -1.74
C ARG A 174 -22.13 -16.64 -0.39
N TYR A 175 -21.61 -15.89 0.57
CA TYR A 175 -21.21 -16.38 1.89
C TYR A 175 -22.22 -15.97 2.98
N VAL A 176 -22.66 -14.72 2.98
CA VAL A 176 -23.56 -14.15 4.00
C VAL A 176 -24.63 -13.25 3.39
N LYS A 177 -25.67 -12.91 4.16
CA LYS A 177 -26.78 -12.07 3.69
C LYS A 177 -26.46 -10.58 3.71
N LYS A 178 -25.61 -10.13 4.62
CA LYS A 178 -25.12 -8.74 4.72
C LYS A 178 -23.62 -8.75 4.99
N LEU A 179 -22.87 -7.79 4.44
CA LEU A 179 -21.42 -7.73 4.62
C LEU A 179 -21.02 -7.64 6.11
N GLY A 180 -21.75 -6.89 6.92
CA GLY A 180 -21.53 -6.80 8.37
C GLY A 180 -21.75 -8.12 9.14
N ASP A 181 -22.33 -9.15 8.53
CA ASP A 181 -22.49 -10.46 9.19
C ASP A 181 -21.15 -11.17 9.40
N PHE A 182 -20.07 -10.81 8.68
CA PHE A 182 -18.73 -11.38 8.91
C PHE A 182 -18.11 -10.96 10.25
N ALA A 183 -18.57 -9.86 10.86
CA ALA A 183 -18.13 -9.46 12.20
C ALA A 183 -18.69 -10.39 13.30
N LYS A 184 -19.68 -11.24 12.98
CA LYS A 184 -20.30 -12.16 13.93
C LYS A 184 -19.48 -13.44 14.06
N PRO A 185 -19.17 -13.91 15.29
CA PRO A 185 -18.32 -15.08 15.52
C PRO A 185 -18.80 -16.35 14.81
N GLU A 186 -20.11 -16.55 14.67
CA GLU A 186 -20.71 -17.70 14.01
C GLU A 186 -20.44 -17.80 12.51
N ASN A 187 -20.07 -16.69 11.85
CA ASN A 187 -19.80 -16.63 10.41
C ASN A 187 -18.30 -16.62 10.09
N ILE A 188 -17.42 -16.82 11.07
CA ILE A 188 -15.98 -16.60 10.91
C ILE A 188 -15.34 -17.46 9.82
N ASP A 189 -15.81 -18.70 9.63
CA ASP A 189 -15.28 -19.59 8.60
C ASP A 189 -15.66 -19.11 7.20
N LEU A 190 -16.92 -18.67 7.02
CA LEU A 190 -17.41 -18.09 5.77
C LEU A 190 -16.72 -16.76 5.46
N ALA A 191 -16.47 -15.95 6.50
CA ALA A 191 -15.73 -14.70 6.41
C ALA A 191 -14.31 -14.94 5.88
N VAL A 192 -13.61 -15.93 6.44
CA VAL A 192 -12.26 -16.29 6.01
C VAL A 192 -12.23 -16.84 4.57
N GLN A 193 -13.24 -17.60 4.15
CA GLN A 193 -13.32 -18.05 2.75
C GLN A 193 -13.51 -16.87 1.78
N CYS A 194 -14.39 -15.93 2.12
CA CYS A 194 -14.57 -14.70 1.34
C CYS A 194 -13.29 -13.86 1.29
N LEU A 195 -12.58 -13.73 2.42
CA LEU A 195 -11.28 -13.07 2.51
C LEU A 195 -10.25 -13.69 1.56
N ASN A 196 -10.14 -15.02 1.55
CA ASN A 196 -9.21 -15.73 0.69
C ASN A 196 -9.53 -15.50 -0.80
N GLU A 197 -10.80 -15.44 -1.17
CA GLU A 197 -11.21 -15.12 -2.54
C GLU A 197 -10.82 -13.69 -2.95
N LEU A 198 -11.07 -12.69 -2.10
CA LEU A 198 -10.69 -11.30 -2.40
C LEU A 198 -9.18 -11.11 -2.46
N ILE A 199 -8.41 -11.78 -1.58
CA ILE A 199 -6.95 -11.78 -1.67
C ILE A 199 -6.52 -12.41 -2.99
N THR A 200 -7.11 -13.55 -3.37
CA THR A 200 -6.82 -14.21 -4.65
C THR A 200 -7.07 -13.27 -5.83
N ASN A 201 -8.16 -12.50 -5.82
CA ASN A 201 -8.42 -11.46 -6.80
C ASN A 201 -7.27 -10.43 -6.82
N ALA A 202 -6.90 -9.86 -5.67
CA ALA A 202 -5.83 -8.86 -5.57
C ALA A 202 -4.48 -9.38 -6.11
N LEU A 203 -4.15 -10.67 -5.94
CA LEU A 203 -2.91 -11.27 -6.45
C LEU A 203 -2.79 -11.20 -7.99
N HIS A 204 -3.89 -11.05 -8.72
CA HIS A 204 -3.86 -10.97 -10.18
C HIS A 204 -3.17 -9.70 -10.71
N HIS A 205 -2.98 -8.68 -9.88
CA HIS A 205 -2.26 -7.45 -10.25
C HIS A 205 -0.74 -7.58 -10.17
N ILE A 206 -0.20 -8.61 -9.50
CA ILE A 206 1.24 -8.75 -9.25
C ILE A 206 2.08 -8.85 -10.54
N PRO A 207 1.68 -9.59 -11.59
CA PRO A 207 2.43 -9.63 -12.85
C PRO A 207 2.63 -8.24 -13.45
N ASP A 208 1.60 -7.39 -13.42
CA ASP A 208 1.64 -6.03 -13.91
C ASP A 208 2.50 -5.13 -13.01
N VAL A 209 2.42 -5.30 -11.69
CA VAL A 209 3.29 -4.60 -10.72
C VAL A 209 4.76 -4.89 -11.00
N ILE A 210 5.13 -6.17 -11.20
CA ILE A 210 6.49 -6.57 -11.54
C ILE A 210 6.93 -5.96 -12.87
N THR A 211 6.04 -5.98 -13.87
CA THR A 211 6.31 -5.41 -15.19
C THR A 211 6.54 -3.90 -15.11
N TYR A 212 5.69 -3.17 -14.38
CA TYR A 212 5.81 -1.73 -14.15
C TYR A 212 7.15 -1.39 -13.48
N LEU A 213 7.45 -2.03 -12.34
CA LEU A 213 8.67 -1.76 -11.58
C LEU A 213 9.95 -2.08 -12.38
N SER A 214 9.90 -3.08 -13.27
CA SER A 214 11.05 -3.46 -14.12
C SER A 214 11.44 -2.41 -15.16
N ARG A 215 10.53 -1.49 -15.48
CA ARG A 215 10.75 -0.44 -16.48
C ARG A 215 11.36 0.82 -15.88
N LEU A 216 11.28 0.99 -14.56
CA LEU A 216 11.83 2.16 -13.88
C LEU A 216 13.36 2.15 -13.93
N ARG A 217 13.95 3.32 -14.20
CA ARG A 217 15.39 3.54 -14.36
C ARG A 217 15.95 4.42 -13.25
N ASN A 218 15.16 5.36 -12.74
CA ASN A 218 15.59 6.27 -11.70
C ASN A 218 15.44 5.61 -10.32
N GLN A 219 16.53 5.53 -9.56
CA GLN A 219 16.54 4.86 -8.25
C GLN A 219 15.54 5.47 -7.24
N SER A 220 15.35 6.79 -7.25
CA SER A 220 14.41 7.44 -6.34
C SER A 220 12.95 7.13 -6.70
N VAL A 221 12.63 7.08 -7.99
CA VAL A 221 11.31 6.68 -8.51
C VAL A 221 11.06 5.20 -8.23
N PHE A 222 12.07 4.35 -8.45
CA PHE A 222 12.01 2.93 -8.12
C PHE A 222 11.67 2.71 -6.64
N ASN A 223 12.43 3.33 -5.72
CA ASN A 223 12.18 3.18 -4.28
C ASN A 223 10.78 3.67 -3.90
N PHE A 224 10.38 4.83 -4.41
CA PHE A 224 9.05 5.40 -4.17
C PHE A 224 7.92 4.46 -4.65
N CYS A 225 8.08 3.82 -5.81
CA CYS A 225 7.07 2.90 -6.35
C CYS A 225 7.12 1.51 -5.70
N ALA A 226 8.30 0.98 -5.40
CA ALA A 226 8.48 -0.40 -4.94
C ALA A 226 8.10 -0.58 -3.47
N ILE A 227 8.42 0.38 -2.60
CA ILE A 227 8.17 0.30 -1.16
C ILE A 227 6.69 0.01 -0.83
N PRO A 228 5.71 0.77 -1.36
CA PRO A 228 4.29 0.46 -1.12
C PRO A 228 3.88 -0.93 -1.57
N GLN A 229 4.42 -1.41 -2.71
CA GLN A 229 4.07 -2.70 -3.29
C GLN A 229 4.58 -3.86 -2.44
N VAL A 230 5.81 -3.77 -1.93
CA VAL A 230 6.35 -4.81 -1.03
C VAL A 230 5.67 -4.80 0.34
N MET A 231 5.17 -3.65 0.79
CA MET A 231 4.36 -3.57 2.01
C MET A 231 2.96 -4.17 1.79
N ALA A 232 2.37 -3.96 0.62
CA ALA A 232 1.07 -4.52 0.28
C ALA A 232 1.12 -6.06 0.18
N ILE A 233 2.11 -6.64 -0.51
CA ILE A 233 2.25 -8.11 -0.56
C ILE A 233 2.49 -8.73 0.82
N ALA A 234 3.28 -8.08 1.69
CA ALA A 234 3.48 -8.50 3.06
C ALA A 234 2.18 -8.44 3.88
N THR A 235 1.36 -7.41 3.62
CA THR A 235 0.05 -7.25 4.27
C THR A 235 -0.94 -8.31 3.81
N LEU A 236 -1.01 -8.60 2.51
CA LEU A 236 -1.86 -9.68 1.99
C LEU A 236 -1.46 -11.03 2.58
N ALA A 237 -0.16 -11.32 2.68
CA ALA A 237 0.31 -12.52 3.37
C ALA A 237 -0.11 -12.54 4.85
N ALA A 238 0.00 -11.42 5.58
CA ALA A 238 -0.47 -11.35 6.95
C ALA A 238 -2.00 -11.56 7.09
N CYS A 239 -2.79 -11.12 6.10
CA CYS A 239 -4.25 -11.26 6.09
C CYS A 239 -4.73 -12.63 5.60
N TYR A 240 -3.97 -13.33 4.76
CA TYR A 240 -4.44 -14.57 4.12
C TYR A 240 -4.86 -15.64 5.12
N ASN A 241 -6.07 -16.17 5.00
CA ASN A 241 -6.60 -17.18 5.92
C ASN A 241 -6.55 -16.77 7.41
N ASN A 242 -6.66 -15.47 7.72
CA ASN A 242 -6.48 -14.94 9.07
C ASN A 242 -7.78 -14.34 9.65
N GLN A 243 -8.32 -15.01 10.67
CA GLN A 243 -9.53 -14.56 11.38
C GLN A 243 -9.42 -13.18 12.04
N GLN A 244 -8.20 -12.69 12.30
CA GLN A 244 -7.99 -11.40 12.96
C GLN A 244 -8.44 -10.21 12.12
N VAL A 245 -8.55 -10.36 10.79
CA VAL A 245 -9.10 -9.31 9.89
C VAL A 245 -10.52 -8.91 10.30
N PHE A 246 -11.29 -9.83 10.86
CA PHE A 246 -12.67 -9.61 11.31
C PHE A 246 -12.78 -9.20 12.79
N LYS A 247 -11.67 -9.15 13.51
CA LYS A 247 -11.62 -8.89 14.96
C LYS A 247 -10.82 -7.63 15.31
N GLY A 248 -10.02 -7.11 14.38
CA GLY A 248 -9.18 -5.94 14.59
C GLY A 248 -8.31 -5.62 13.37
N ALA A 249 -7.31 -4.76 13.59
CA ALA A 249 -6.42 -4.31 12.52
C ALA A 249 -5.19 -5.22 12.39
N VAL A 250 -5.14 -6.00 11.32
CA VAL A 250 -3.94 -6.76 10.95
C VAL A 250 -2.93 -5.81 10.32
N LYS A 251 -1.79 -5.59 10.97
CA LYS A 251 -0.74 -4.67 10.50
C LYS A 251 0.63 -5.36 10.54
N ILE A 252 1.42 -5.13 9.49
CA ILE A 252 2.84 -5.48 9.52
C ILE A 252 3.56 -4.67 10.60
N ARG A 253 4.50 -5.29 11.32
CA ARG A 253 5.21 -4.62 12.42
C ARG A 253 6.16 -3.55 11.87
N LYS A 254 6.39 -2.47 12.62
CA LYS A 254 7.30 -1.38 12.22
C LYS A 254 8.70 -1.89 11.84
N GLY A 255 9.28 -2.82 12.60
CA GLY A 255 10.58 -3.41 12.28
C GLY A 255 10.59 -4.14 10.92
N GLN A 256 9.54 -4.91 10.62
CA GLN A 256 9.38 -5.58 9.33
C GLN A 256 9.24 -4.56 8.19
N ALA A 257 8.46 -3.50 8.39
CA ALA A 257 8.32 -2.43 7.41
C ALA A 257 9.66 -1.73 7.13
N VAL A 258 10.48 -1.48 8.15
CA VAL A 258 11.84 -0.91 7.98
C VAL A 258 12.71 -1.83 7.13
N THR A 259 12.74 -3.14 7.42
CA THR A 259 13.49 -4.10 6.60
C THR A 259 13.01 -4.09 5.15
N LEU A 260 11.70 -4.07 4.90
CA LEU A 260 11.16 -3.99 3.54
C LEU A 260 11.56 -2.71 2.82
N MET A 261 11.54 -1.57 3.52
CA MET A 261 11.98 -0.28 2.96
C MET A 261 13.46 -0.27 2.60
N MET A 262 14.31 -0.93 3.39
CA MET A 262 15.74 -1.02 3.12
C MET A 262 16.06 -2.01 1.99
N ASP A 263 15.34 -3.13 1.91
CA ASP A 263 15.62 -4.20 0.95
C ASP A 263 15.04 -3.91 -0.45
N ALA A 264 13.92 -3.18 -0.56
CA ALA A 264 13.19 -2.94 -1.82
C ALA A 264 13.81 -1.84 -2.70
N THR A 265 15.10 -2.00 -3.03
CA THR A 265 15.89 -1.01 -3.78
C THR A 265 16.31 -1.48 -5.18
N ASN A 266 16.01 -2.71 -5.57
CA ASN A 266 16.25 -3.19 -6.93
C ASN A 266 15.28 -4.33 -7.29
N MET A 267 15.13 -4.60 -8.59
CA MET A 267 14.18 -5.60 -9.08
C MET A 267 14.43 -7.03 -8.57
N PRO A 268 15.66 -7.56 -8.54
CA PRO A 268 15.91 -8.88 -7.94
C PRO A 268 15.46 -8.98 -6.48
N ALA A 269 15.77 -7.96 -5.66
CA ALA A 269 15.35 -7.91 -4.27
C ALA A 269 13.82 -7.84 -4.13
N VAL A 270 13.15 -6.99 -4.91
CA VAL A 270 11.68 -6.89 -4.92
C VAL A 270 11.03 -8.20 -5.35
N LYS A 271 11.53 -8.84 -6.42
CA LYS A 271 11.04 -10.16 -6.85
C LYS A 271 11.22 -11.22 -5.76
N ALA A 272 12.38 -11.25 -5.10
CA ALA A 272 12.63 -12.18 -4.00
C ALA A 272 11.66 -11.98 -2.83
N ILE A 273 11.39 -10.72 -2.46
CA ILE A 273 10.39 -10.38 -1.43
C ILE A 273 9.00 -10.85 -1.84
N ILE A 274 8.55 -10.55 -3.06
CA ILE A 274 7.25 -10.98 -3.57
C ILE A 274 7.15 -12.51 -3.53
N TYR A 275 8.15 -13.23 -4.03
CA TYR A 275 8.13 -14.69 -4.01
C TYR A 275 8.12 -15.28 -2.61
N GLN A 276 8.86 -14.70 -1.67
CA GLN A 276 8.85 -15.14 -0.28
C GLN A 276 7.43 -15.07 0.31
N TYR A 277 6.74 -13.94 0.16
CA TYR A 277 5.37 -13.79 0.68
C TYR A 277 4.34 -14.62 -0.12
N MET A 278 4.58 -14.86 -1.41
CA MET A 278 3.76 -15.79 -2.19
C MET A 278 3.94 -17.23 -1.76
N GLU A 279 5.14 -17.64 -1.35
CA GLU A 279 5.39 -18.96 -0.78
C GLU A 279 4.71 -19.10 0.60
N GLU A 280 4.77 -18.06 1.42
CA GLU A 280 4.05 -18.03 2.69
C GLU A 280 2.53 -18.23 2.49
N ILE A 281 1.93 -17.51 1.54
CA ILE A 281 0.52 -17.70 1.19
C ILE A 281 0.29 -19.12 0.68
N TYR A 282 1.12 -19.60 -0.24
CA TYR A 282 0.97 -20.92 -0.87
C TYR A 282 0.94 -22.07 0.14
N HIS A 283 1.80 -22.04 1.16
CA HIS A 283 1.81 -23.04 2.23
C HIS A 283 0.67 -22.92 3.23
N ARG A 284 -0.05 -21.79 3.24
CA ARG A 284 -1.19 -21.52 4.12
C ARG A 284 -2.55 -21.78 3.47
N ILE A 285 -2.58 -22.19 2.19
CA ILE A 285 -3.81 -22.48 1.44
C ILE A 285 -4.47 -23.75 2.01
N PRO A 286 -5.66 -23.66 2.63
CA PRO A 286 -6.40 -24.85 3.05
C PRO A 286 -6.89 -25.64 1.84
N ASP A 287 -6.80 -26.97 1.86
CA ASP A 287 -7.33 -27.82 0.79
C ASP A 287 -8.85 -27.72 0.65
N SER A 288 -9.54 -27.41 1.75
CA SER A 288 -10.99 -27.18 1.78
C SER A 288 -11.41 -25.78 1.36
N ASP A 289 -10.48 -24.86 1.10
CA ASP A 289 -10.82 -23.49 0.71
C ASP A 289 -11.41 -23.45 -0.72
N PRO A 290 -12.56 -22.78 -0.94
CA PRO A 290 -13.21 -22.71 -2.24
C PRO A 290 -12.35 -22.08 -3.34
N SER A 291 -11.43 -21.20 -2.97
CA SER A 291 -10.52 -20.48 -3.87
C SER A 291 -9.13 -21.11 -3.94
N SER A 292 -8.90 -22.26 -3.29
CA SER A 292 -7.58 -22.90 -3.18
C SER A 292 -6.91 -23.16 -4.54
N SER A 293 -7.65 -23.71 -5.51
CA SER A 293 -7.15 -23.98 -6.87
C SER A 293 -6.77 -22.70 -7.61
N LYS A 294 -7.64 -21.68 -7.57
CA LYS A 294 -7.41 -20.35 -8.18
C LYS A 294 -6.19 -19.67 -7.56
N THR A 295 -6.06 -19.73 -6.23
CA THR A 295 -4.92 -19.16 -5.49
C THR A 295 -3.61 -19.81 -5.93
N ARG A 296 -3.57 -21.15 -5.98
CA ARG A 296 -2.39 -21.90 -6.44
C ARG A 296 -2.04 -21.58 -7.89
N GLN A 297 -3.06 -21.44 -8.75
CA GLN A 297 -2.87 -21.10 -10.16
C GLN A 297 -2.20 -19.73 -10.32
N ILE A 298 -2.74 -18.67 -9.71
CA ILE A 298 -2.18 -17.32 -9.86
C ILE A 298 -0.77 -17.22 -9.27
N ILE A 299 -0.51 -17.85 -8.12
CA ILE A 299 0.84 -17.91 -7.54
C ILE A 299 1.81 -18.63 -8.50
N SER A 300 1.38 -19.73 -9.12
CA SER A 300 2.20 -20.45 -10.11
C SER A 300 2.49 -19.59 -11.33
N THR A 301 1.50 -18.87 -11.86
CA THR A 301 1.68 -17.93 -12.98
C THR A 301 2.72 -16.86 -12.65
N ILE A 302 2.61 -16.21 -11.48
CA ILE A 302 3.55 -15.17 -11.02
C ILE A 302 4.99 -15.70 -10.96
N ARG A 303 5.18 -16.94 -10.48
CA ARG A 303 6.50 -17.60 -10.44
C ARG A 303 7.04 -17.85 -11.85
N THR A 304 6.22 -18.42 -12.75
CA THR A 304 6.67 -18.84 -14.09
C THR A 304 6.98 -17.70 -15.06
N GLN A 305 6.22 -16.59 -15.03
CA GLN A 305 6.42 -15.47 -15.96
C GLN A 305 7.73 -14.69 -15.75
N ASN A 306 8.48 -14.99 -14.69
CA ASN A 306 9.55 -14.13 -14.22
C ASN A 306 10.90 -14.82 -13.97
N LEU A 307 11.10 -16.06 -14.45
CA LEU A 307 12.43 -16.68 -14.57
C LEU A 307 13.03 -16.40 -15.96
N PRO A 308 14.07 -15.58 -16.01
CA PRO A 308 15.39 -16.21 -16.18
C PRO A 308 16.34 -15.78 -15.06
N ASN A 309 16.92 -16.76 -14.37
CA ASN A 309 18.06 -16.63 -13.44
C ASN A 309 17.89 -15.76 -12.18
N CYS A 310 16.93 -16.09 -11.31
CA CYS A 310 17.06 -15.69 -9.90
C CYS A 310 17.47 -16.92 -9.08
N GLN A 311 18.75 -17.01 -8.70
CA GLN A 311 19.16 -17.92 -7.64
C GLN A 311 18.42 -17.49 -6.37
N LEU A 312 17.58 -18.38 -5.83
CA LEU A 312 17.05 -18.26 -4.49
C LEU A 312 18.25 -18.23 -3.54
N ILE A 313 18.68 -17.05 -3.10
CA ILE A 313 19.59 -16.95 -1.97
C ILE A 313 18.77 -17.42 -0.77
N SER A 314 18.99 -18.67 -0.36
CA SER A 314 18.55 -19.17 0.94
C SER A 314 19.13 -18.24 2.00
N ARG A 315 18.31 -17.31 2.51
CA ARG A 315 18.66 -16.55 3.70
C ARG A 315 18.61 -17.56 4.85
N SER A 316 19.78 -18.01 5.29
CA SER A 316 19.93 -18.65 6.60
C SER A 316 19.45 -17.62 7.64
N HIS A 317 18.22 -17.77 8.11
CA HIS A 317 17.74 -17.05 9.28
C HIS A 317 18.62 -17.46 10.46
N TYR A 318 19.66 -16.68 10.76
CA TYR A 318 20.21 -16.72 12.10
C TYR A 318 19.12 -16.21 13.03
N SER A 319 18.53 -17.12 13.82
CA SER A 319 17.53 -16.79 14.83
C SER A 319 18.00 -15.57 15.63
N PRO A 320 17.13 -14.60 15.96
CA PRO A 320 17.47 -13.44 16.79
C PRO A 320 18.17 -13.80 18.10
N ILE A 321 17.97 -15.04 18.56
CA ILE A 321 18.65 -15.66 19.70
C ILE A 321 20.17 -15.73 19.48
N TYR A 322 20.64 -16.14 18.30
CA TYR A 322 22.09 -16.25 18.01
C TYR A 322 22.78 -14.88 17.98
N LEU A 323 22.15 -13.87 17.38
CA LEU A 323 22.65 -12.49 17.42
C LEU A 323 22.71 -11.95 18.85
N SER A 324 21.71 -12.27 19.68
CA SER A 324 21.68 -11.90 21.09
C SER A 324 22.78 -12.62 21.89
N PHE A 325 23.03 -13.91 21.63
CA PHE A 325 24.11 -14.67 22.29
C PHE A 325 25.51 -14.17 21.90
N VAL A 326 25.73 -13.83 20.62
CA VAL A 326 27.02 -13.28 20.16
C VAL A 326 27.29 -11.92 20.80
N MET A 327 26.28 -11.05 20.88
CA MET A 327 26.39 -9.76 21.58
C MET A 327 26.68 -9.93 23.08
N LEU A 328 26.03 -10.91 23.73
CA LEU A 328 26.26 -11.20 25.15
C LEU A 328 27.68 -11.73 25.41
N LEU A 329 28.18 -12.63 24.55
CA LEU A 329 29.54 -13.15 24.64
C LEU A 329 30.59 -12.07 24.38
N ALA A 330 30.33 -11.15 23.44
CA ALA A 330 31.20 -10.01 23.18
C ALA A 330 31.27 -9.07 24.40
N ALA A 331 30.12 -8.79 25.04
CA ALA A 331 30.06 -7.95 26.24
C ALA A 331 30.80 -8.58 27.43
N LEU A 332 30.61 -9.89 27.66
CA LEU A 332 31.32 -10.62 28.72
C LEU A 332 32.83 -10.70 28.47
N SER A 333 33.24 -10.90 27.22
CA SER A 333 34.66 -10.93 26.84
C SER A 333 35.31 -9.55 27.00
N TRP A 334 34.61 -8.48 26.61
CA TRP A 334 35.06 -7.11 26.83
C TRP A 334 35.24 -6.82 28.32
N GLN A 335 34.24 -7.17 29.13
CA GLN A 335 34.27 -6.97 30.56
C GLN A 335 35.46 -7.71 31.20
N TYR A 336 35.67 -8.98 30.85
CA TYR A 336 36.81 -9.79 31.31
C TYR A 336 38.17 -9.17 30.93
N LEU A 337 38.32 -8.67 29.70
CA LEU A 337 39.53 -7.99 29.23
C LEU A 337 39.80 -6.69 30.00
N THR A 338 38.77 -5.89 30.27
CA THR A 338 38.92 -4.67 31.10
C THR A 338 39.29 -4.99 32.54
N THR A 339 38.74 -6.05 33.14
CA THR A 339 39.11 -6.45 34.51
C THR A 339 40.56 -6.95 34.57
N LEU A 340 41.01 -7.68 33.54
CA LEU A 340 42.41 -8.10 33.42
C LEU A 340 43.36 -6.90 33.27
N SER A 341 43.01 -5.89 32.47
CA SER A 341 43.86 -4.70 32.34
C SER A 341 43.99 -3.93 33.65
N GLN A 342 42.88 -3.79 34.41
CA GLN A 342 42.90 -3.15 35.73
C GLN A 342 43.75 -3.92 36.75
N VAL A 343 43.63 -5.25 36.79
CA VAL A 343 44.48 -6.10 37.67
C VAL A 343 45.96 -6.01 37.29
N THR A 344 46.26 -5.83 35.99
CA THR A 344 47.65 -5.68 35.53
C THR A 344 48.22 -4.30 35.89
N GLU A 345 47.41 -3.23 35.83
CA GLU A 345 47.80 -1.88 36.28
C GLU A 345 48.01 -1.80 37.80
N ASP A 346 47.16 -2.46 38.59
CA ASP A 346 47.29 -2.51 40.06
C ASP A 346 48.54 -3.31 40.51
N TYR A 347 48.96 -4.31 39.75
CA TYR A 347 50.19 -5.07 39.99
C TYR A 347 51.46 -4.29 39.65
N VAL A 348 51.39 -3.37 38.68
CA VAL A 348 52.54 -2.52 38.29
C VAL A 348 52.72 -1.38 39.29
N GLN A 349 51.65 -0.84 39.88
CA GLN A 349 51.74 0.21 40.90
C GLN A 349 52.18 -0.28 42.29
N THR A 350 52.05 -1.57 42.58
CA THR A 350 52.44 -2.16 43.88
C THR A 350 53.86 -2.73 43.90
N GLY A 351 54.58 -2.69 42.77
CA GLY A 351 55.96 -3.18 42.61
C GLY A 351 57.08 -2.13 42.72
N GLU A 352 56.75 -0.85 42.85
CA GLU A 352 57.73 0.24 43.10
C GLU A 352 57.60 0.78 44.53
N HIS A 353 57.98 -0.04 45.53
CA HIS A 353 58.39 0.42 46.86
C HIS A 353 59.39 -0.53 47.51
#